data_AF-A0A7V5PZ91-F1
#
_entry.id   AF-A0A7V5PZ91-F1
#
_cell.length_a   1.000
_cell.length_b   1.000
_cell.length_c   1.000
_cell.angle_alpha   90.00
_cell.angle_beta   90.00
_cell.angle_gamma   90.00
#
_symmetry.space_group_name_H-M   'P 1'
#
loop_
_entity.id
_entity.type
_entity.pdbx_description
1 polymer ?
#
loop_
_entity_poly.entity_id
_entity_poly.type
_entity_poly.pdbx_seq_one_letter_code
_entity_poly.pdbx_strand_id
1 'polypeptide(L)'
;MGRFNRLVYQWGRVWRRCSRMKIQNNQVQLQVLPDNAAEEGGHGIEQGVTLYAFLEQIPFQGAQPPGGAPGPNAAQGNAPSFLLPGAYVGEFVVRATDAKTVTLEPAMPLDAYQQRHVQAGATWVLYEVMPIDDHYVFATSDEGPGGVVEYVEPNDDASQPVFGKMDGNMLRQLFAAAFQANFPGVPAGNTVEQPASLYEKDGQPQADPEAIDPDNLWFKVKFNSKDRNGNPLKPLNVEVSANPSISDDRRAFDTSGRAIDPRLAGTRQGVLKPGRFGVFRKGFEDRDENGREIIDDDLDDWIEKGICDVVAPIFVRKLTNYRDGFHLIAQERQRIEESIRQTVANTAQWQEAKRNCDTQIAYRSDEKMKLDGEGLEEGQIGELPGFRRDVAAADKLLQELAQQKTSLLEDLSRLYRANAALREQLAAVQRYLREQIDRKTEAAVTLK
;
A
#
# COMPACT_ATOMS: atom_id res chain seq x y z
N MET A 1 -38.80 -22.32 -14.53
CA MET A 1 -38.85 -21.45 -13.32
C MET A 1 -37.69 -21.64 -12.33
N GLY A 2 -36.67 -22.48 -12.59
CA GLY A 2 -35.53 -22.70 -11.66
C GLY A 2 -34.22 -21.97 -11.98
N ARG A 3 -34.13 -21.23 -13.09
CA ARG A 3 -32.87 -20.63 -13.59
C ARG A 3 -32.46 -19.31 -12.93
N PHE A 4 -33.37 -18.63 -12.22
CA PHE A 4 -33.15 -17.26 -11.73
C PHE A 4 -32.94 -17.15 -10.21
N ASN A 5 -33.46 -18.08 -9.39
CA ASN A 5 -33.36 -17.93 -7.94
C ASN A 5 -31.99 -18.33 -7.33
N ARG A 6 -31.11 -19.02 -8.08
CA ARG A 6 -29.79 -19.42 -7.57
C ARG A 6 -28.67 -18.41 -7.83
N LEU A 7 -28.84 -17.48 -8.78
CA LEU A 7 -27.83 -16.49 -9.18
C LEU A 7 -28.19 -15.05 -8.79
N VAL A 8 -29.46 -14.78 -8.51
CA VAL A 8 -29.95 -13.40 -8.29
C VAL A 8 -29.94 -12.98 -6.82
N TYR A 9 -29.89 -13.91 -5.86
CA TYR A 9 -29.85 -13.56 -4.44
C TYR A 9 -28.47 -13.13 -3.93
N GLN A 10 -27.38 -13.50 -4.62
CA GLN A 10 -26.01 -13.29 -4.11
C GLN A 10 -25.28 -12.09 -4.73
N TRP A 11 -25.70 -11.60 -5.91
CA TRP A 11 -24.93 -10.62 -6.68
C TRP A 11 -25.61 -9.24 -6.82
N GLY A 12 -26.80 -9.07 -6.22
CA GLY A 12 -27.61 -7.86 -6.38
C GLY A 12 -27.94 -7.58 -7.84
N ARG A 13 -28.26 -6.33 -8.15
CA ARG A 13 -28.46 -5.85 -9.53
C ARG A 13 -27.14 -5.57 -10.22
N VAL A 14 -27.11 -5.77 -11.54
CA VAL A 14 -25.93 -5.59 -12.38
C VAL A 14 -26.28 -4.73 -13.58
N TRP A 15 -25.53 -3.64 -13.79
CA TRP A 15 -25.72 -2.75 -14.93
C TRP A 15 -24.52 -2.83 -15.86
N ARG A 16 -24.72 -3.33 -17.08
CA ARG A 16 -23.65 -3.55 -18.06
C ARG A 16 -23.62 -2.45 -19.11
N ARG A 17 -22.48 -2.33 -19.81
CA ARG A 17 -22.30 -1.39 -20.93
C ARG A 17 -22.54 0.08 -20.57
N CYS A 18 -22.29 0.44 -19.31
CA CYS A 18 -22.41 1.80 -18.84
C CYS A 18 -21.36 2.67 -19.53
N SER A 19 -21.80 3.69 -20.27
CA SER A 19 -20.92 4.50 -21.12
C SER A 19 -20.57 5.80 -20.43
N ARG A 20 -19.30 6.14 -20.37
CA ARG A 20 -18.84 7.35 -19.68
C ARG A 20 -19.21 8.60 -20.48
N MET A 21 -19.90 9.53 -19.83
CA MET A 21 -20.32 10.80 -20.42
C MET A 21 -19.34 11.92 -20.08
N LYS A 22 -19.06 12.12 -18.79
CA LYS A 22 -18.25 13.25 -18.31
C LYS A 22 -17.50 12.91 -17.03
N ILE A 23 -16.31 13.47 -16.86
CA ILE A 23 -15.56 13.48 -15.60
C ILE A 23 -15.36 14.94 -15.19
N GLN A 24 -15.85 15.34 -14.03
CA GLN A 24 -15.64 16.70 -13.49
C GLN A 24 -15.67 16.67 -11.97
N ASN A 25 -14.81 17.44 -11.31
CA ASN A 25 -14.79 17.62 -9.85
C ASN A 25 -14.76 16.29 -9.08
N ASN A 26 -13.94 15.33 -9.52
CA ASN A 26 -13.85 13.97 -8.95
C ASN A 26 -15.15 13.15 -9.03
N GLN A 27 -16.10 13.57 -9.88
CA GLN A 27 -17.32 12.83 -10.16
C GLN A 27 -17.31 12.32 -11.60
N VAL A 28 -17.88 11.12 -11.79
CA VAL A 28 -18.00 10.45 -13.08
C VAL A 28 -19.49 10.32 -13.40
N GLN A 29 -19.91 10.92 -14.50
CA GLN A 29 -21.25 10.73 -15.03
C GLN A 29 -21.24 9.59 -16.05
N LEU A 30 -22.07 8.58 -15.82
CA LEU A 30 -22.26 7.43 -16.70
C LEU A 30 -23.67 7.44 -17.30
N GLN A 31 -23.78 7.06 -18.56
CA GLN A 31 -25.03 6.66 -19.19
C GLN A 31 -25.27 5.18 -18.92
N VAL A 32 -26.43 4.86 -18.35
CA VAL A 32 -26.82 3.50 -17.97
C VAL A 32 -27.98 3.05 -18.85
N LEU A 33 -27.89 1.83 -19.36
CA LEU A 33 -28.98 1.22 -20.11
C LEU A 33 -29.99 0.61 -19.13
N PRO A 34 -31.31 0.81 -19.32
CA PRO A 34 -32.33 0.16 -18.50
C PRO A 34 -32.28 -1.37 -18.68
N ASP A 35 -32.53 -2.10 -17.60
CA ASP A 35 -32.42 -3.56 -17.53
C ASP A 35 -33.42 -4.25 -18.49
N ASN A 36 -34.56 -3.60 -18.75
CA ASN A 36 -35.52 -3.97 -19.78
C ASN A 36 -35.89 -2.72 -20.61
N ALA A 37 -35.64 -2.75 -21.92
CA ALA A 37 -36.04 -1.67 -22.83
C ALA A 37 -37.57 -1.45 -22.92
N ALA A 38 -38.37 -2.32 -22.29
CA ALA A 38 -39.83 -2.31 -22.31
C ALA A 38 -40.48 -1.75 -21.03
N GLU A 39 -39.72 -1.50 -19.96
CA GLU A 39 -40.25 -0.86 -18.76
C GLU A 39 -39.92 0.64 -18.78
N GLU A 40 -40.94 1.50 -18.65
CA GLU A 40 -40.79 2.96 -18.60
C GLU A 40 -40.09 3.46 -17.32
N GLY A 41 -39.75 2.56 -16.39
CA GLY A 41 -38.94 2.85 -15.22
C GLY A 41 -37.46 2.90 -15.60
N GLY A 42 -36.76 3.97 -15.24
CA GLY A 42 -35.32 4.13 -15.48
C GLY A 42 -34.47 2.97 -14.93
N HIS A 43 -33.15 3.10 -15.01
CA HIS A 43 -32.22 2.02 -14.65
C HIS A 43 -32.28 1.50 -13.19
N GLY A 44 -33.09 2.10 -12.30
CA GLY A 44 -33.35 1.57 -10.95
C GLY A 44 -32.20 1.74 -9.95
N ILE A 45 -31.16 2.51 -10.28
CA ILE A 45 -30.09 2.83 -9.32
C ILE A 45 -30.58 3.99 -8.44
N GLU A 46 -30.48 3.82 -7.12
CA GLU A 46 -30.93 4.82 -6.17
C GLU A 46 -29.79 5.76 -5.74
N GLN A 47 -30.12 6.98 -5.31
CA GLN A 47 -29.14 7.90 -4.76
C GLN A 47 -28.63 7.40 -3.40
N GLY A 48 -27.35 7.57 -3.13
CA GLY A 48 -26.72 7.20 -1.86
C GLY A 48 -26.28 5.74 -1.76
N VAL A 49 -26.62 4.90 -2.74
CA VAL A 49 -26.12 3.53 -2.79
C VAL A 49 -24.66 3.50 -3.22
N THR A 50 -23.95 2.47 -2.76
CA THR A 50 -22.58 2.19 -3.16
C THR A 50 -22.58 1.13 -4.25
N LEU A 51 -21.84 1.39 -5.33
CA LEU A 51 -21.68 0.49 -6.46
C LEU A 51 -20.21 0.13 -6.65
N TYR A 52 -19.96 -1.11 -7.09
CA TYR A 52 -18.64 -1.59 -7.46
C TYR A 52 -18.49 -1.54 -8.98
N ALA A 53 -17.52 -0.77 -9.45
CA ALA A 53 -17.32 -0.53 -10.87
C ALA A 53 -16.14 -1.34 -11.42
N PHE A 54 -16.35 -1.94 -12.58
CA PHE A 54 -15.31 -2.63 -13.34
C PHE A 54 -15.33 -2.19 -14.79
N LEU A 55 -14.17 -2.19 -15.43
CA LEU A 55 -14.02 -1.87 -16.84
C LEU A 55 -14.25 -3.14 -17.68
N GLU A 56 -15.14 -3.07 -18.65
CA GLU A 56 -15.43 -4.17 -19.57
C GLU A 56 -14.34 -4.20 -20.66
N GLN A 57 -13.46 -5.20 -20.63
CA GLN A 57 -12.26 -5.25 -21.49
C GLN A 57 -11.99 -6.60 -22.12
N ILE A 58 -12.45 -7.68 -21.50
CA ILE A 58 -12.08 -9.04 -21.92
C ILE A 58 -13.10 -9.52 -22.96
N PRO A 59 -12.71 -9.73 -24.23
CA PRO A 59 -13.64 -10.28 -25.21
C PRO A 59 -14.00 -11.71 -24.85
N PHE A 60 -15.29 -12.00 -24.78
CA PHE A 60 -15.81 -13.34 -24.56
C PHE A 60 -16.69 -13.77 -25.73
N GLN A 61 -16.42 -14.97 -26.24
CA GLN A 61 -17.24 -15.63 -27.25
C GLN A 61 -18.03 -16.74 -26.56
N GLY A 62 -19.30 -16.48 -26.25
CA GLY A 62 -20.17 -17.45 -25.62
C GLY A 62 -21.64 -17.01 -25.62
N ALA A 63 -22.53 -17.87 -25.12
CA ALA A 63 -23.94 -17.51 -24.96
C ALA A 63 -24.06 -16.30 -24.02
N GLN A 64 -24.84 -15.30 -24.44
CA GLN A 64 -25.04 -14.08 -23.67
C GLN A 64 -25.68 -14.44 -22.31
N PRO A 65 -25.10 -13.99 -21.17
CA PRO A 65 -25.70 -14.23 -19.87
C PRO A 65 -27.10 -13.58 -19.81
N PRO A 66 -28.06 -14.21 -19.10
CA PRO A 66 -29.40 -13.66 -18.96
C PRO A 66 -29.36 -12.25 -18.34
N GLY A 67 -30.08 -11.30 -18.96
CA GLY A 67 -30.12 -9.88 -18.55
C GLY A 67 -29.36 -8.92 -19.46
N GLY A 68 -28.53 -9.40 -20.40
CA GLY A 68 -27.96 -8.54 -21.43
C GLY A 68 -28.98 -8.27 -22.54
N ALA A 69 -29.21 -7.00 -22.92
CA ALA A 69 -29.86 -6.67 -24.19
C ALA A 69 -29.04 -7.26 -25.36
N PRO A 70 -29.66 -7.92 -26.36
CA PRO A 70 -28.94 -8.52 -27.49
C PRO A 70 -27.99 -7.51 -28.12
N GLY A 71 -26.72 -7.89 -28.30
CA GLY A 71 -25.77 -7.07 -29.04
C GLY A 71 -26.27 -6.85 -30.48
N PRO A 72 -25.94 -5.71 -31.13
CA PRO A 72 -26.38 -5.41 -32.50
C PRO A 72 -25.94 -6.46 -33.54
N ASN A 73 -24.98 -7.33 -33.20
CA ASN A 73 -24.46 -8.37 -34.08
C ASN A 73 -25.17 -9.72 -33.95
N ALA A 74 -26.12 -9.89 -33.00
CA ALA A 74 -26.88 -11.13 -32.85
C ALA A 74 -27.74 -11.48 -34.09
N ALA A 75 -28.07 -10.47 -34.91
CA ALA A 75 -28.84 -10.63 -36.13
C ALA A 75 -28.03 -11.22 -37.32
N GLN A 76 -26.72 -11.41 -37.20
CA GLN A 76 -25.83 -11.80 -38.32
C GLN A 76 -25.25 -13.22 -38.22
N GLY A 77 -25.75 -14.08 -37.33
CA GLY A 77 -25.29 -15.47 -37.21
C GLY A 77 -23.89 -15.65 -36.59
N ASN A 78 -23.23 -14.55 -36.20
CA ASN A 78 -22.03 -14.58 -35.37
C ASN A 78 -22.44 -14.70 -33.91
N ALA A 79 -21.74 -15.54 -33.13
CA ALA A 79 -21.93 -15.63 -31.69
C ALA A 79 -21.85 -14.22 -31.07
N PRO A 80 -22.78 -13.83 -30.19
CA PRO A 80 -22.77 -12.50 -29.59
C PRO A 80 -21.45 -12.32 -28.82
N SER A 81 -20.61 -11.40 -29.29
CA SER A 81 -19.44 -10.96 -28.52
C SER A 81 -19.90 -9.97 -27.47
N PHE A 82 -19.58 -10.26 -26.21
CA PHE A 82 -19.72 -9.31 -25.12
C PHE A 82 -18.41 -9.21 -24.36
N LEU A 83 -18.23 -8.08 -23.68
CA LEU A 83 -17.02 -7.81 -22.90
C LEU A 83 -17.27 -8.23 -21.46
N LEU A 84 -16.34 -9.00 -20.91
CA LEU A 84 -16.30 -9.35 -19.50
C LEU A 84 -15.56 -8.28 -18.70
N PRO A 85 -15.87 -8.14 -17.40
CA PRO A 85 -15.15 -7.25 -16.50
C PRO A 85 -13.69 -7.69 -16.43
N GLY A 86 -12.76 -6.77 -16.73
CA GLY A 86 -11.32 -7.07 -16.79
C GLY A 86 -10.49 -6.30 -15.77
N ALA A 87 -10.94 -5.14 -15.33
CA ALA A 87 -10.21 -4.31 -14.37
C ALA A 87 -11.16 -3.72 -13.34
N TYR A 88 -10.78 -3.77 -12.06
CA TYR A 88 -11.50 -3.09 -10.99
C TYR A 88 -11.21 -1.60 -11.03
N VAL A 89 -12.26 -0.78 -11.19
CA VAL A 89 -12.15 0.67 -11.30
C VAL A 89 -12.24 1.32 -9.92
N GLY A 90 -13.10 0.79 -9.05
CA GLY A 90 -13.25 1.28 -7.69
C GLY A 90 -14.65 1.09 -7.12
N GLU A 91 -14.82 1.58 -5.90
CA GLU A 91 -16.08 1.68 -5.19
C GLU A 91 -16.60 3.11 -5.28
N PHE A 92 -17.86 3.28 -5.66
CA PHE A 92 -18.44 4.59 -5.96
C PHE A 92 -19.77 4.78 -5.25
N VAL A 93 -19.97 5.95 -4.65
CA VAL A 93 -21.25 6.37 -4.08
C VAL A 93 -22.04 7.11 -5.16
N VAL A 94 -23.30 6.75 -5.32
CA VAL A 94 -24.22 7.43 -6.23
C VAL A 94 -24.63 8.78 -5.65
N ARG A 95 -24.19 9.88 -6.28
CA ARG A 95 -24.51 11.24 -5.85
C ARG A 95 -25.78 11.79 -6.46
N ALA A 96 -26.08 11.41 -7.70
CA ALA A 96 -27.30 11.78 -8.39
C ALA A 96 -27.67 10.72 -9.41
N THR A 97 -28.97 10.59 -9.68
CA THR A 97 -29.51 9.70 -10.71
C THR A 97 -30.61 10.41 -11.49
N ASP A 98 -30.68 10.11 -12.77
CA ASP A 98 -31.75 10.47 -13.69
C ASP A 98 -32.10 9.22 -14.52
N ALA A 99 -33.20 9.21 -15.28
CA ALA A 99 -33.74 8.01 -15.92
C ALA A 99 -32.72 7.20 -16.76
N LYS A 100 -31.70 7.86 -17.33
CA LYS A 100 -30.66 7.27 -18.19
C LYS A 100 -29.23 7.51 -17.71
N THR A 101 -29.03 8.26 -16.62
CA THR A 101 -27.68 8.65 -16.20
C THR A 101 -27.51 8.56 -14.70
N VAL A 102 -26.29 8.22 -14.28
CA VAL A 102 -25.89 8.19 -12.89
C VAL A 102 -24.63 9.02 -12.71
N THR A 103 -24.57 9.81 -11.64
CA THR A 103 -23.37 10.55 -11.23
C THR A 103 -22.77 9.86 -10.03
N LEU A 104 -21.52 9.42 -10.20
CA LEU A 104 -20.77 8.62 -9.24
C LEU A 104 -19.61 9.42 -8.67
N GLU A 105 -19.33 9.23 -7.39
CA GLU A 105 -18.16 9.78 -6.72
C GLU A 105 -17.39 8.64 -6.04
N PRO A 106 -16.06 8.56 -6.18
CA PRO A 106 -15.27 7.52 -5.51
C PRO A 106 -15.53 7.52 -4.00
N ALA A 107 -15.83 6.34 -3.44
CA ALA A 107 -16.01 6.18 -1.99
C ALA A 107 -14.67 6.30 -1.24
N MET A 108 -13.56 6.00 -1.92
CA MET A 108 -12.19 6.17 -1.44
C MET A 108 -11.36 6.89 -2.50
N PRO A 109 -10.24 7.55 -2.12
CA PRO A 109 -9.31 8.11 -3.08
C PRO A 109 -8.83 7.05 -4.07
N LEU A 110 -9.01 7.31 -5.36
CA LEU A 110 -8.57 6.41 -6.41
C LEU A 110 -7.04 6.47 -6.55
N ASP A 111 -6.40 5.30 -6.61
CA ASP A 111 -4.97 5.21 -6.90
C ASP A 111 -4.66 5.54 -8.38
N ALA A 112 -3.38 5.68 -8.73
CA ALA A 112 -2.97 6.03 -10.11
C ALA A 112 -3.46 5.03 -11.18
N TYR A 113 -3.59 3.75 -10.82
CA TYR A 113 -4.04 2.69 -11.72
C TYR A 113 -5.56 2.76 -11.95
N GLN A 114 -6.34 2.98 -10.90
CA GLN A 114 -7.78 3.22 -10.95
C GLN A 114 -8.09 4.51 -11.71
N GLN A 115 -7.34 5.59 -11.47
CA GLN A 115 -7.48 6.85 -12.22
C GLN A 115 -7.28 6.63 -13.72
N ARG A 116 -6.27 5.84 -14.13
CA ARG A 116 -6.05 5.48 -15.53
C ARG A 116 -7.26 4.73 -16.11
N HIS A 117 -7.86 3.81 -15.37
CA HIS A 117 -9.04 3.06 -15.81
C HIS A 117 -10.32 3.89 -15.82
N VAL A 118 -10.47 4.84 -14.90
CA VAL A 118 -11.55 5.83 -14.96
C VAL A 118 -11.45 6.66 -16.24
N GLN A 119 -10.23 6.99 -16.66
CA GLN A 119 -9.94 7.73 -17.88
C GLN A 119 -9.96 6.88 -19.17
N ALA A 120 -10.00 5.55 -19.06
CA ALA A 120 -10.12 4.67 -20.23
C ALA A 120 -11.44 4.86 -20.98
N GLY A 121 -11.42 4.69 -22.31
CA GLY A 121 -12.60 4.82 -23.18
C GLY A 121 -13.52 3.60 -23.24
N ALA A 122 -13.30 2.59 -22.40
CA ALA A 122 -14.12 1.37 -22.37
C ALA A 122 -15.40 1.57 -21.54
N THR A 123 -16.39 0.72 -21.77
CA THR A 123 -17.64 0.69 -21.00
C THR A 123 -17.43 0.07 -19.63
N TRP A 124 -18.30 0.43 -18.69
CA TRP A 124 -18.25 -0.07 -17.32
C TRP A 124 -19.38 -1.06 -17.07
N VAL A 125 -19.12 -2.00 -16.18
CA VAL A 125 -20.15 -2.74 -15.47
C VAL A 125 -20.21 -2.24 -14.03
N LEU A 126 -21.42 -2.09 -13.51
CA LEU A 126 -21.68 -1.69 -12.13
C LEU A 126 -22.37 -2.86 -11.42
N TYR A 127 -21.87 -3.20 -10.25
CA TYR A 127 -22.49 -4.19 -9.37
C TYR A 127 -23.02 -3.51 -8.12
N GLU A 128 -24.25 -3.84 -7.73
CA GLU A 128 -24.82 -3.42 -6.44
C GLU A 128 -24.11 -4.10 -5.27
N VAL A 129 -23.71 -5.36 -5.45
CA VAL A 129 -22.95 -6.13 -4.45
C VAL A 129 -21.68 -6.67 -5.12
N MET A 130 -20.55 -6.61 -4.41
CA MET A 130 -19.30 -7.18 -4.91
C MET A 130 -19.53 -8.65 -5.31
N PRO A 131 -19.16 -9.07 -6.54
CA PRO A 131 -19.26 -10.46 -6.93
C PRO A 131 -18.54 -11.37 -5.91
N ILE A 132 -19.17 -12.48 -5.58
CA ILE A 132 -18.60 -13.48 -4.68
C ILE A 132 -17.95 -14.56 -5.54
N ASP A 133 -16.76 -15.00 -5.14
CA ASP A 133 -16.09 -16.14 -5.73
C ASP A 133 -16.87 -17.43 -5.39
N ASP A 134 -17.18 -18.25 -6.39
CA ASP A 134 -17.96 -19.49 -6.21
C ASP A 134 -17.39 -20.60 -7.10
N HIS A 135 -17.56 -21.85 -6.66
CA HIS A 135 -17.01 -23.05 -7.30
C HIS A 135 -17.73 -23.40 -8.61
N TYR A 136 -18.94 -22.88 -8.84
CA TYR A 136 -19.78 -23.33 -9.96
C TYR A 136 -19.76 -22.42 -11.19
N VAL A 137 -19.19 -21.20 -11.09
CA VAL A 137 -19.34 -20.16 -12.12
C VAL A 137 -18.70 -20.53 -13.46
N PHE A 138 -17.67 -21.37 -13.43
CA PHE A 138 -16.92 -21.79 -14.63
C PHE A 138 -17.09 -23.27 -14.97
N ALA A 139 -17.94 -23.99 -14.25
CA ALA A 139 -18.12 -25.42 -14.42
C ALA A 139 -18.95 -25.72 -15.67
N THR A 140 -18.53 -26.73 -16.42
CA THR A 140 -19.24 -27.28 -17.58
C THR A 140 -19.81 -28.66 -17.27
N SER A 141 -20.94 -28.99 -17.88
CA SER A 141 -21.56 -30.32 -17.84
C SER A 141 -21.23 -31.12 -19.11
N ASP A 142 -21.17 -32.44 -18.99
CA ASP A 142 -21.09 -33.35 -20.14
C ASP A 142 -22.41 -33.36 -20.99
N GLU A 143 -23.46 -32.66 -20.57
CA GLU A 143 -24.73 -32.52 -21.32
C GLU A 143 -24.71 -31.34 -22.33
N GLY A 144 -24.05 -31.55 -23.47
CA GLY A 144 -24.33 -30.87 -24.74
C GLY A 144 -23.93 -29.38 -24.88
N PRO A 145 -23.92 -28.86 -26.13
CA PRO A 145 -23.53 -27.48 -26.43
C PRO A 145 -24.64 -26.53 -25.96
N GLY A 146 -24.42 -25.91 -24.80
CA GLY A 146 -25.42 -25.13 -24.07
C GLY A 146 -25.59 -25.55 -22.61
N GLY A 147 -24.78 -26.53 -22.14
CA GLY A 147 -24.74 -27.13 -20.82
C GLY A 147 -24.97 -26.16 -19.67
N VAL A 148 -26.18 -26.21 -19.13
CA VAL A 148 -26.57 -25.53 -17.91
C VAL A 148 -26.18 -26.46 -16.76
N VAL A 149 -25.37 -25.99 -15.82
CA VAL A 149 -25.15 -26.72 -14.56
C VAL A 149 -26.46 -26.68 -13.76
N GLU A 150 -27.18 -27.79 -13.79
CA GLU A 150 -27.90 -28.23 -12.61
C GLU A 150 -26.84 -28.83 -11.68
N TYR A 151 -26.79 -28.38 -10.42
CA TYR A 151 -25.90 -28.93 -9.38
C TYR A 151 -25.81 -30.45 -9.53
N VAL A 152 -24.61 -30.96 -9.84
CA VAL A 152 -24.40 -32.39 -9.93
C VAL A 152 -24.45 -32.91 -8.49
N GLU A 153 -25.55 -33.56 -8.12
CA GLU A 153 -25.65 -34.16 -6.79
C GLU A 153 -24.47 -35.13 -6.63
N PRO A 154 -23.64 -34.96 -5.59
CA PRO A 154 -22.54 -35.88 -5.37
C PRO A 154 -23.11 -37.30 -5.25
N ASN A 155 -22.48 -38.25 -5.93
CA ASN A 155 -22.90 -39.65 -6.01
C ASN A 155 -21.79 -40.60 -5.50
N ASP A 156 -21.95 -41.91 -5.68
CA ASP A 156 -20.94 -42.91 -5.29
C ASP A 156 -19.78 -43.08 -6.29
N ASP A 157 -19.78 -42.35 -7.40
CA ASP A 157 -18.66 -42.36 -8.33
C ASP A 157 -17.49 -41.54 -7.75
N ALA A 158 -16.43 -42.23 -7.35
CA ALA A 158 -15.21 -41.62 -6.84
C ALA A 158 -14.46 -40.80 -7.88
N SER A 159 -14.69 -41.05 -9.18
CA SER A 159 -14.05 -40.32 -10.27
C SER A 159 -14.79 -39.04 -10.67
N GLN A 160 -16.04 -38.88 -10.21
CA GLN A 160 -16.86 -37.74 -10.61
C GLN A 160 -16.49 -36.47 -9.82
N PRO A 161 -16.21 -35.35 -10.51
CA PRO A 161 -16.00 -34.06 -9.87
C PRO A 161 -17.24 -33.56 -9.13
N VAL A 162 -17.07 -32.98 -7.95
CA VAL A 162 -18.20 -32.52 -7.13
C VAL A 162 -18.80 -31.21 -7.64
N PHE A 163 -17.98 -30.34 -8.24
CA PHE A 163 -18.42 -29.02 -8.70
C PHE A 163 -18.61 -28.94 -10.22
N GLY A 164 -18.44 -30.06 -10.93
CA GLY A 164 -18.41 -30.12 -12.39
C GLY A 164 -16.98 -30.05 -12.96
N LYS A 165 -16.86 -30.12 -14.29
CA LYS A 165 -15.55 -30.07 -14.96
C LYS A 165 -15.27 -28.65 -15.44
N MET A 166 -14.07 -28.18 -15.13
CA MET A 166 -13.61 -26.86 -15.56
C MET A 166 -12.85 -26.98 -16.88
N ASP A 167 -13.09 -26.06 -17.82
CA ASP A 167 -12.28 -25.98 -19.03
C ASP A 167 -11.00 -25.19 -18.75
N GLY A 168 -9.91 -25.90 -18.46
CA GLY A 168 -8.61 -25.30 -18.16
C GLY A 168 -8.02 -24.47 -19.32
N ASN A 169 -8.38 -24.74 -20.58
CA ASN A 169 -7.92 -23.95 -21.72
C ASN A 169 -8.66 -22.61 -21.80
N MET A 170 -9.98 -22.65 -21.63
CA MET A 170 -10.82 -21.46 -21.56
C MET A 170 -10.41 -20.56 -20.39
N LEU A 171 -10.19 -21.13 -19.20
CA LEU A 171 -9.74 -20.41 -18.02
C LEU A 171 -8.38 -19.73 -18.25
N ARG A 172 -7.41 -20.45 -18.84
CA ARG A 172 -6.11 -19.86 -19.21
C ARG A 172 -6.24 -18.70 -20.18
N GLN A 173 -7.10 -18.83 -21.19
CA GLN A 173 -7.36 -17.74 -22.13
C GLN A 173 -7.99 -16.52 -21.44
N LEU A 174 -8.96 -16.74 -20.55
CA LEU A 174 -9.60 -15.67 -19.78
C LEU A 174 -8.61 -14.95 -18.85
N PHE A 175 -7.84 -15.71 -18.07
CA PHE A 175 -6.83 -15.14 -17.17
C PHE A 175 -5.69 -14.45 -17.94
N ALA A 176 -5.26 -15.00 -19.08
CA ALA A 176 -4.27 -14.35 -19.94
C ALA A 176 -4.80 -13.03 -20.53
N ALA A 177 -6.05 -13.01 -21.00
CA ALA A 177 -6.67 -11.80 -21.51
C ALA A 177 -6.84 -10.74 -20.42
N ALA A 178 -7.29 -11.14 -19.22
CA ALA A 178 -7.36 -10.27 -18.04
C ALA A 178 -6.00 -9.69 -17.67
N PHE A 179 -4.97 -10.54 -17.65
CA PHE A 179 -3.61 -10.12 -17.32
C PHE A 179 -3.07 -9.12 -18.34
N GLN A 180 -3.19 -9.41 -19.64
CA GLN A 180 -2.71 -8.51 -20.71
C GLN A 180 -3.47 -7.18 -20.76
N ALA A 181 -4.77 -7.17 -20.46
CA ALA A 181 -5.55 -5.93 -20.38
C ALA A 181 -5.04 -4.99 -19.29
N ASN A 182 -4.52 -5.54 -18.19
CA ASN A 182 -4.04 -4.79 -17.03
C ASN A 182 -2.54 -4.50 -17.07
N PHE A 183 -1.76 -5.38 -17.68
CA PHE A 183 -0.30 -5.34 -17.73
C PHE A 183 0.20 -5.52 -19.16
N PRO A 184 -0.09 -4.56 -20.06
CA PRO A 184 0.30 -4.67 -21.46
C PRO A 184 1.82 -4.72 -21.60
N GLY A 185 2.32 -5.71 -22.35
CA GLY A 185 3.75 -5.90 -22.59
C GLY A 185 4.50 -6.69 -21.50
N VAL A 186 3.80 -7.13 -20.46
CA VAL A 186 4.38 -8.04 -19.46
C VAL A 186 4.07 -9.49 -19.87
N PRO A 187 5.06 -10.39 -19.94
CA PRO A 187 4.81 -11.81 -20.18
C PRO A 187 4.05 -12.42 -19.00
N ALA A 188 2.97 -13.14 -19.29
CA ALA A 188 2.08 -13.71 -18.28
C ALA A 188 2.76 -14.71 -17.32
N GLY A 189 3.66 -15.54 -17.86
CA GLY A 189 4.39 -16.56 -17.10
C GLY A 189 3.48 -17.42 -16.19
N ASN A 190 3.98 -17.78 -15.01
CA ASN A 190 3.25 -18.59 -14.03
C ASN A 190 2.03 -17.89 -13.41
N THR A 191 1.90 -16.57 -13.57
CA THR A 191 0.83 -15.74 -12.98
C THR A 191 -0.56 -16.09 -13.51
N VAL A 192 -0.63 -16.68 -14.71
CA VAL A 192 -1.87 -17.17 -15.34
C VAL A 192 -2.08 -18.66 -15.12
N GLU A 193 -1.00 -19.45 -15.17
CA GLU A 193 -1.07 -20.91 -15.05
C GLU A 193 -1.49 -21.35 -13.64
N GLN A 194 -0.99 -20.70 -12.60
CA GLN A 194 -1.33 -21.04 -11.21
C GLN A 194 -2.83 -20.91 -10.91
N PRO A 195 -3.49 -19.74 -11.11
CA PRO A 195 -4.92 -19.61 -10.83
C PRO A 195 -5.74 -20.55 -11.72
N ALA A 196 -5.43 -20.66 -13.02
CA ALA A 196 -6.16 -21.57 -13.90
C ALA A 196 -6.10 -23.03 -13.43
N SER A 197 -4.93 -23.51 -12.99
CA SER A 197 -4.75 -24.86 -12.47
C SER A 197 -5.53 -25.10 -11.17
N LEU A 198 -5.66 -24.09 -10.31
CA LEU A 198 -6.46 -24.19 -9.09
C LEU A 198 -7.95 -24.38 -9.39
N TYR A 199 -8.48 -23.64 -10.36
CA TYR A 199 -9.86 -23.85 -10.84
C TYR A 199 -10.00 -25.22 -11.49
N GLU A 200 -9.05 -25.64 -12.34
CA GLU A 200 -9.09 -26.95 -13.00
C GLU A 200 -9.16 -28.13 -12.01
N LYS A 201 -8.44 -28.04 -10.89
CA LYS A 201 -8.44 -29.04 -9.82
C LYS A 201 -9.65 -28.96 -8.90
N ASP A 202 -10.42 -27.88 -8.94
CA ASP A 202 -11.50 -27.62 -7.98
C ASP A 202 -12.61 -28.67 -8.09
N GLY A 203 -12.91 -29.31 -6.96
CA GLY A 203 -13.85 -30.43 -6.87
C GLY A 203 -13.37 -31.74 -7.49
N GLN A 204 -12.15 -31.82 -8.02
CA GLN A 204 -11.61 -33.03 -8.65
C GLN A 204 -11.10 -34.02 -7.60
N PRO A 205 -11.34 -35.33 -7.78
CA PRO A 205 -10.75 -36.36 -6.93
C PRO A 205 -9.23 -36.40 -7.07
N GLN A 206 -8.55 -36.73 -5.98
CA GLN A 206 -7.10 -36.63 -5.89
C GLN A 206 -6.48 -37.98 -5.58
N ALA A 207 -5.53 -38.40 -6.41
CA ALA A 207 -4.87 -39.69 -6.23
C ALA A 207 -3.86 -39.70 -5.08
N ASP A 208 -3.24 -38.54 -4.81
CA ASP A 208 -2.24 -38.36 -3.77
C ASP A 208 -2.67 -37.21 -2.82
N PRO A 209 -3.39 -37.54 -1.72
CA PRO A 209 -3.81 -36.56 -0.72
C PRO A 209 -2.64 -35.94 0.06
N GLU A 210 -1.50 -36.63 0.18
CA GLU A 210 -0.36 -36.16 0.97
C GLU A 210 0.40 -35.04 0.27
N ALA A 211 0.31 -34.96 -1.06
CA ALA A 211 0.89 -33.88 -1.86
C ALA A 211 0.06 -32.58 -1.86
N ILE A 212 -1.12 -32.57 -1.22
CA ILE A 212 -2.04 -31.44 -1.22
C ILE A 212 -1.93 -30.67 0.09
N ASP A 213 -1.96 -29.33 -0.01
CA ASP A 213 -2.08 -28.47 1.17
C ASP A 213 -3.30 -28.90 2.01
N PRO A 214 -3.13 -29.22 3.30
CA PRO A 214 -4.22 -29.64 4.18
C PRO A 214 -5.44 -28.70 4.18
N ASP A 215 -5.26 -27.43 3.84
CA ASP A 215 -6.35 -26.46 3.71
C ASP A 215 -7.23 -26.66 2.46
N ASN A 216 -6.69 -27.27 1.42
CA ASN A 216 -7.40 -27.54 0.18
C ASN A 216 -7.83 -29.01 0.07
N LEU A 217 -7.47 -29.86 1.03
CA LEU A 217 -7.84 -31.26 1.05
C LEU A 217 -9.19 -31.47 1.75
N TRP A 218 -10.17 -31.97 1.00
CA TRP A 218 -11.50 -32.30 1.48
C TRP A 218 -11.86 -33.73 1.10
N PHE A 219 -12.94 -34.26 1.65
CA PHE A 219 -13.39 -35.63 1.43
C PHE A 219 -14.85 -35.65 1.01
N LYS A 220 -15.11 -36.33 -0.11
CA LYS A 220 -16.44 -36.74 -0.53
C LYS A 220 -16.81 -37.97 0.30
N VAL A 221 -17.92 -37.91 1.02
CA VAL A 221 -18.36 -38.96 1.93
C VAL A 221 -19.79 -39.39 1.62
N LYS A 222 -20.09 -40.66 1.88
CA LYS A 222 -21.41 -41.27 1.77
C LYS A 222 -21.93 -41.58 3.15
N PHE A 223 -23.10 -41.05 3.51
CA PHE A 223 -23.74 -41.37 4.79
C PHE A 223 -24.40 -42.73 4.73
N ASN A 224 -24.08 -43.58 5.69
CA ASN A 224 -24.60 -44.93 5.76
C ASN A 224 -26.07 -44.90 6.20
N SER A 225 -26.86 -45.84 5.65
CA SER A 225 -28.26 -46.03 6.10
C SER A 225 -28.37 -46.78 7.42
N LYS A 226 -27.29 -47.47 7.80
CA LYS A 226 -27.20 -48.31 8.98
C LYS A 226 -25.84 -48.13 9.64
N ASP A 227 -25.79 -48.28 10.96
CA ASP A 227 -24.55 -48.32 11.71
C ASP A 227 -23.80 -49.64 11.46
N ARG A 228 -22.59 -49.75 12.03
CA ARG A 228 -21.74 -50.96 11.92
C ARG A 228 -22.42 -52.24 12.46
N ASN A 229 -23.45 -52.09 13.30
CA ASN A 229 -24.22 -53.18 13.91
C ASN A 229 -25.54 -53.47 13.15
N GLY A 230 -25.80 -52.79 12.04
CA GLY A 230 -26.97 -52.98 11.20
C GLY A 230 -28.23 -52.24 11.67
N ASN A 231 -28.13 -51.40 12.70
CA ASN A 231 -29.25 -50.57 13.17
C ASN A 231 -29.43 -49.36 12.23
N PRO A 232 -30.67 -48.93 11.95
CA PRO A 232 -30.90 -47.74 11.14
C PRO A 232 -30.32 -46.50 11.83
N LEU A 233 -29.47 -45.76 11.11
CA LEU A 233 -28.92 -44.51 11.60
C LEU A 233 -30.02 -43.44 11.60
N LYS A 234 -30.15 -42.72 12.72
CA LYS A 234 -31.02 -41.55 12.80
C LYS A 234 -30.46 -40.45 11.88
N PRO A 235 -31.31 -39.58 11.31
CA PRO A 235 -30.82 -38.42 10.58
C PRO A 235 -29.90 -37.61 11.50
N LEU A 236 -28.68 -37.36 11.04
CA LEU A 236 -27.73 -36.55 11.79
C LEU A 236 -28.10 -35.08 11.55
N ASN A 237 -28.43 -34.37 12.62
CA ASN A 237 -28.53 -32.92 12.57
C ASN A 237 -27.10 -32.40 12.63
N VAL A 238 -26.57 -31.96 11.49
CA VAL A 238 -25.32 -31.21 11.50
C VAL A 238 -25.68 -29.75 11.64
N GLU A 239 -25.25 -29.16 12.76
CA GLU A 239 -25.21 -27.72 12.90
C GLU A 239 -24.02 -27.23 12.08
N VAL A 240 -24.32 -26.70 10.89
CA VAL A 240 -23.34 -25.94 10.13
C VAL A 240 -23.23 -24.61 10.86
N SER A 241 -22.18 -24.46 11.68
CA SER A 241 -21.92 -23.21 12.39
C SER A 241 -21.60 -22.10 11.40
N ALA A 242 -22.63 -21.36 11.01
CA ALA A 242 -22.44 -19.94 10.82
C ALA A 242 -22.31 -19.32 12.21
N ASN A 243 -21.20 -18.62 12.42
CA ASN A 243 -20.83 -17.92 13.66
C ASN A 243 -22.08 -17.45 14.47
N PRO A 244 -22.26 -17.87 15.75
CA PRO A 244 -23.52 -17.76 16.50
C PRO A 244 -24.02 -16.34 16.84
N SER A 245 -23.34 -15.29 16.37
CA SER A 245 -23.75 -13.88 16.56
C SER A 245 -24.93 -13.43 15.67
N ILE A 246 -25.53 -14.36 14.90
CA ILE A 246 -26.46 -14.09 13.81
C ILE A 246 -27.85 -14.64 14.18
N SER A 247 -28.62 -13.88 14.96
CA SER A 247 -30.01 -14.23 15.31
C SER A 247 -31.05 -13.34 14.60
N ASP A 248 -30.68 -12.64 13.53
CA ASP A 248 -31.60 -11.69 12.86
C ASP A 248 -31.55 -11.86 11.33
N ASP A 249 -32.71 -12.23 10.77
CA ASP A 249 -33.02 -12.66 9.40
C ASP A 249 -32.69 -11.65 8.26
N ARG A 250 -31.92 -10.59 8.53
CA ARG A 250 -31.78 -9.44 7.61
C ARG A 250 -30.38 -8.86 7.42
N ARG A 251 -29.30 -9.52 7.86
CA ARG A 251 -27.94 -8.98 7.67
C ARG A 251 -27.14 -9.81 6.66
N ALA A 252 -26.84 -9.20 5.52
CA ALA A 252 -25.95 -9.73 4.47
C ALA A 252 -24.45 -9.68 4.84
N PHE A 253 -24.12 -9.18 6.04
CA PHE A 253 -22.76 -9.00 6.53
C PHE A 253 -22.67 -9.35 8.02
N ASP A 254 -21.54 -9.91 8.47
CA ASP A 254 -21.27 -10.12 9.89
C ASP A 254 -20.93 -8.80 10.61
N THR A 255 -20.76 -8.85 11.94
CA THR A 255 -20.39 -7.67 12.76
C THR A 255 -19.00 -7.12 12.46
N SER A 256 -18.20 -7.80 11.65
CA SER A 256 -16.89 -7.35 11.15
C SER A 256 -16.94 -6.84 9.69
N GLY A 257 -18.12 -6.82 9.06
CA GLY A 257 -18.32 -6.30 7.70
C GLY A 257 -18.08 -7.31 6.58
N ARG A 258 -17.88 -8.60 6.89
CA ARG A 258 -17.64 -9.66 5.91
C ARG A 258 -18.95 -10.16 5.31
N ALA A 259 -18.97 -10.38 4.00
CA ALA A 259 -20.14 -10.92 3.30
C ALA A 259 -20.37 -12.38 3.73
N ILE A 260 -21.58 -12.69 4.18
CA ILE A 260 -21.97 -14.05 4.56
C ILE A 260 -22.57 -14.73 3.32
N ASP A 261 -22.03 -15.86 2.89
CA ASP A 261 -22.64 -16.68 1.83
C ASP A 261 -24.07 -17.08 2.28
N PRO A 262 -25.13 -16.75 1.53
CA PRO A 262 -26.51 -17.16 1.85
C PRO A 262 -26.75 -18.67 2.01
N ARG A 263 -25.84 -19.53 1.55
CA ARG A 263 -25.87 -20.98 1.83
C ARG A 263 -25.38 -21.32 3.24
N LEU A 264 -24.55 -20.45 3.82
CA LEU A 264 -24.10 -20.46 5.21
C LEU A 264 -24.97 -19.55 6.10
N ALA A 265 -25.62 -18.52 5.55
CA ALA A 265 -26.42 -17.53 6.28
C ALA A 265 -27.78 -18.02 6.81
N GLY A 266 -28.02 -19.33 6.78
CA GLY A 266 -29.13 -19.92 7.50
C GLY A 266 -28.57 -20.83 8.58
N THR A 267 -29.00 -20.63 9.82
CA THR A 267 -29.18 -21.73 10.78
C THR A 267 -30.20 -22.72 10.21
N ARG A 268 -29.86 -23.37 9.11
CA ARG A 268 -30.53 -24.57 8.65
C ARG A 268 -29.74 -25.69 9.27
N GLN A 269 -30.30 -26.27 10.33
CA GLN A 269 -29.98 -27.64 10.69
C GLN A 269 -30.10 -28.47 9.40
N GLY A 270 -28.95 -28.82 8.84
CA GLY A 270 -28.88 -29.67 7.67
C GLY A 270 -29.18 -31.07 8.16
N VAL A 271 -30.40 -31.55 7.91
CA VAL A 271 -30.73 -32.94 8.21
C VAL A 271 -30.05 -33.79 7.14
N LEU A 272 -28.91 -34.39 7.49
CA LEU A 272 -28.22 -35.32 6.61
C LEU A 272 -29.01 -36.61 6.58
N LYS A 273 -29.63 -36.88 5.43
CA LYS A 273 -30.45 -38.08 5.24
C LYS A 273 -29.53 -39.28 4.96
N PRO A 274 -29.84 -40.45 5.53
CA PRO A 274 -29.07 -41.65 5.26
C PRO A 274 -29.08 -41.99 3.75
N GLY A 275 -27.94 -42.39 3.20
CA GLY A 275 -27.73 -42.66 1.77
C GLY A 275 -27.41 -41.43 0.91
N ARG A 276 -27.29 -40.24 1.50
CA ARG A 276 -26.84 -39.01 0.80
C ARG A 276 -25.32 -38.86 0.87
N PHE A 277 -24.82 -37.99 -0.01
CA PHE A 277 -23.41 -37.65 -0.09
C PHE A 277 -23.17 -36.22 0.39
N GLY A 278 -21.99 -35.97 0.93
CA GLY A 278 -21.55 -34.64 1.33
C GLY A 278 -20.05 -34.47 1.16
N VAL A 279 -19.58 -33.25 1.41
CA VAL A 279 -18.18 -32.85 1.30
C VAL A 279 -17.75 -32.22 2.63
N PHE A 280 -16.71 -32.76 3.24
CA PHE A 280 -16.23 -32.36 4.57
C PHE A 280 -14.71 -32.31 4.63
N ARG A 281 -14.17 -31.55 5.56
CA ARG A 281 -12.74 -31.50 5.87
C ARG A 281 -12.43 -32.40 7.06
N LYS A 282 -11.19 -32.87 7.16
CA LYS A 282 -10.70 -33.69 8.28
C LYS A 282 -9.91 -32.81 9.27
N GLY A 283 -10.18 -32.95 10.57
CA GLY A 283 -9.37 -32.38 11.66
C GLY A 283 -9.49 -30.88 11.85
N PHE A 284 -10.71 -30.34 11.94
CA PHE A 284 -10.90 -28.94 12.31
C PHE A 284 -11.47 -28.87 13.73
N GLU A 285 -10.58 -28.70 14.71
CA GLU A 285 -10.94 -28.22 16.05
C GLU A 285 -11.51 -26.81 15.90
N ASP A 286 -12.78 -26.70 15.56
CA ASP A 286 -13.46 -25.41 15.51
C ASP A 286 -13.66 -24.97 16.97
N ARG A 287 -12.87 -24.01 17.46
CA ARG A 287 -12.97 -23.51 18.85
C ARG A 287 -13.82 -22.24 18.88
N ASP A 288 -14.77 -22.17 19.80
CA ASP A 288 -15.57 -20.98 20.03
C ASP A 288 -14.73 -19.81 20.59
N GLU A 289 -15.35 -18.64 20.70
CA GLU A 289 -14.73 -17.43 21.26
C GLU A 289 -14.24 -17.60 22.72
N ASN A 290 -14.65 -18.68 23.39
CA ASN A 290 -14.22 -19.06 24.75
C ASN A 290 -13.20 -20.21 24.75
N GLY A 291 -12.73 -20.66 23.58
CA GLY A 291 -11.78 -21.76 23.42
C GLY A 291 -12.35 -23.16 23.62
N ARG A 292 -13.68 -23.34 23.60
CA ARG A 292 -14.34 -24.66 23.61
C ARG A 292 -14.48 -25.18 22.20
N GLU A 293 -14.13 -26.44 21.98
CA GLU A 293 -14.39 -27.14 20.73
C GLU A 293 -15.91 -27.18 20.47
N ILE A 294 -16.33 -26.61 19.33
CA ILE A 294 -17.70 -26.53 18.81
C ILE A 294 -18.08 -27.86 18.14
N ILE A 295 -17.10 -28.63 17.67
CA ILE A 295 -17.32 -29.92 17.02
C ILE A 295 -16.45 -30.96 17.73
N ASP A 296 -17.08 -31.73 18.62
CA ASP A 296 -16.49 -32.84 19.38
C ASP A 296 -16.56 -34.17 18.56
N ASP A 297 -16.58 -34.06 17.23
CA ASP A 297 -16.99 -35.11 16.30
C ASP A 297 -16.28 -34.90 14.95
N ASP A 298 -14.98 -35.16 14.93
CA ASP A 298 -14.17 -35.08 13.72
C ASP A 298 -14.69 -36.07 12.66
N LEU A 299 -14.45 -35.79 11.37
CA LEU A 299 -14.83 -36.72 10.29
C LEU A 299 -14.28 -38.14 10.54
N ASP A 300 -13.12 -38.25 11.20
CA ASP A 300 -12.53 -39.51 11.62
C ASP A 300 -13.40 -40.27 12.62
N ASP A 301 -14.04 -39.57 13.56
CA ASP A 301 -14.98 -40.17 14.52
C ASP A 301 -16.23 -40.68 13.82
N TRP A 302 -16.73 -39.96 12.81
CA TRP A 302 -17.88 -40.41 12.03
C TRP A 302 -17.57 -41.66 11.22
N ILE A 303 -16.35 -41.76 10.69
CA ILE A 303 -15.85 -42.96 10.00
C ILE A 303 -15.69 -44.12 10.99
N GLU A 304 -15.10 -43.88 12.16
CA GLU A 304 -14.92 -44.91 13.20
C GLU A 304 -16.25 -45.43 13.74
N LYS A 305 -17.22 -44.53 13.98
CA LYS A 305 -18.59 -44.84 14.39
C LYS A 305 -19.42 -45.51 13.28
N GLY A 306 -18.92 -45.57 12.05
CA GLY A 306 -19.59 -46.18 10.90
C GLY A 306 -20.78 -45.36 10.37
N ILE A 307 -20.81 -44.06 10.66
CA ILE A 307 -21.86 -43.12 10.24
C ILE A 307 -21.71 -42.77 8.75
N CYS A 308 -20.47 -42.65 8.27
CA CYS A 308 -20.17 -42.37 6.88
C CYS A 308 -18.94 -43.13 6.37
N ASP A 309 -18.95 -43.40 5.07
CA ASP A 309 -17.81 -43.98 4.35
C ASP A 309 -17.17 -42.92 3.44
N VAL A 310 -15.84 -42.88 3.40
CA VAL A 310 -15.11 -41.99 2.47
C VAL A 310 -15.20 -42.55 1.06
N VAL A 311 -15.67 -41.74 0.13
CA VAL A 311 -15.75 -42.08 -1.30
C VAL A 311 -14.46 -41.69 -2.01
N ALA A 312 -14.03 -40.43 -1.85
CA ALA A 312 -12.79 -39.94 -2.47
C ALA A 312 -12.27 -38.69 -1.73
N PRO A 313 -10.94 -38.53 -1.60
CA PRO A 313 -10.34 -37.24 -1.32
C PRO A 313 -10.48 -36.33 -2.55
N ILE A 314 -10.79 -35.07 -2.33
CA ILE A 314 -11.02 -34.05 -3.37
C ILE A 314 -10.22 -32.79 -3.05
N PHE A 315 -9.83 -32.06 -4.09
CA PHE A 315 -9.25 -30.74 -3.95
C PHE A 315 -10.35 -29.68 -3.96
N VAL A 316 -10.38 -28.80 -2.97
CA VAL A 316 -11.30 -27.65 -2.93
C VAL A 316 -10.47 -26.39 -2.83
N ARG A 317 -10.67 -25.48 -3.77
CA ARG A 317 -9.96 -24.21 -3.83
C ARG A 317 -10.44 -23.27 -2.72
N LYS A 318 -9.54 -22.49 -2.13
CA LYS A 318 -9.93 -21.36 -1.27
C LYS A 318 -10.70 -20.31 -2.08
N LEU A 319 -11.89 -19.97 -1.59
CA LEU A 319 -12.69 -18.88 -2.15
C LEU A 319 -12.09 -17.53 -1.76
N THR A 320 -12.10 -16.60 -2.71
CA THR A 320 -11.53 -15.26 -2.53
C THR A 320 -12.63 -14.27 -2.14
N ASN A 321 -12.46 -13.58 -1.01
CA ASN A 321 -13.25 -12.38 -0.73
C ASN A 321 -12.67 -11.20 -1.51
N TYR A 322 -13.22 -10.93 -2.70
CA TYR A 322 -12.73 -9.86 -3.56
C TYR A 322 -12.87 -8.47 -2.92
N ARG A 323 -13.88 -8.23 -2.09
CA ARG A 323 -14.09 -6.93 -1.43
C ARG A 323 -12.91 -6.59 -0.53
N ASP A 324 -12.62 -7.48 0.41
CA ASP A 324 -11.53 -7.30 1.37
C ASP A 324 -10.18 -7.27 0.66
N GLY A 325 -10.02 -8.12 -0.37
CA GLY A 325 -8.82 -8.15 -1.21
C GLY A 325 -8.55 -6.81 -1.90
N PHE A 326 -9.56 -6.20 -2.53
CA PHE A 326 -9.40 -4.89 -3.17
C PHE A 326 -9.15 -3.77 -2.16
N HIS A 327 -9.83 -3.79 -1.00
CA HIS A 327 -9.59 -2.81 0.07
C HIS A 327 -8.16 -2.91 0.63
N LEU A 328 -7.67 -4.13 0.87
CA LEU A 328 -6.31 -4.37 1.33
C LEU A 328 -5.27 -3.86 0.32
N ILE A 329 -5.47 -4.17 -0.96
CA ILE A 329 -4.58 -3.69 -2.04
C ILE A 329 -4.60 -2.16 -2.12
N ALA A 330 -5.77 -1.53 -2.00
CA ALA A 330 -5.88 -0.08 -2.03
C ALA A 330 -5.14 0.58 -0.85
N GLN A 331 -5.30 0.04 0.36
CA GLN A 331 -4.60 0.53 1.56
C GLN A 331 -3.08 0.38 1.43
N GLU A 332 -2.60 -0.77 0.98
CA GLU A 332 -1.17 -1.01 0.82
C GLU A 332 -0.57 -0.11 -0.27
N ARG A 333 -1.30 0.14 -1.36
CA ARG A 333 -0.88 1.10 -2.39
C ARG A 333 -0.77 2.52 -1.86
N GLN A 334 -1.74 2.98 -1.08
CA GLN A 334 -1.67 4.30 -0.44
C GLN A 334 -0.43 4.41 0.47
N ARG A 335 -0.14 3.36 1.24
CA ARG A 335 1.06 3.28 2.09
C ARG A 335 2.35 3.37 1.27
N ILE A 336 2.42 2.65 0.15
CA ILE A 336 3.58 2.68 -0.77
C ILE A 336 3.73 4.07 -1.41
N GLU A 337 2.65 4.68 -1.89
CA GLU A 337 2.68 6.02 -2.50
C GLU A 337 3.12 7.11 -1.51
N GLU A 338 2.69 7.02 -0.24
CA GLU A 338 3.16 7.91 0.82
C GLU A 338 4.66 7.70 1.11
N SER A 339 5.11 6.45 1.20
CA SER A 339 6.52 6.12 1.37
C SER A 339 7.38 6.63 0.21
N ILE A 340 6.90 6.53 -1.04
CA ILE A 340 7.57 7.09 -2.22
C ILE A 340 7.68 8.61 -2.09
N ARG A 341 6.59 9.30 -1.74
CA ARG A 341 6.60 10.77 -1.56
C ARG A 341 7.62 11.20 -0.51
N GLN A 342 7.67 10.50 0.63
CA GLN A 342 8.62 10.80 1.69
C GLN A 342 10.07 10.53 1.24
N THR A 343 10.31 9.44 0.52
CA THR A 343 11.65 9.12 0.00
C THR A 343 12.13 10.16 -1.02
N VAL A 344 11.25 10.64 -1.90
CA VAL A 344 11.56 11.71 -2.86
C VAL A 344 11.89 13.01 -2.12
N ALA A 345 11.10 13.40 -1.12
CA ALA A 345 11.36 14.59 -0.30
C ALA A 345 12.70 14.49 0.45
N ASN A 346 12.97 13.35 1.08
CA ASN A 346 14.24 13.09 1.78
C ASN A 346 15.42 13.15 0.80
N THR A 347 15.28 12.56 -0.39
CA THR A 347 16.32 12.59 -1.43
C THR A 347 16.64 14.02 -1.85
N ALA A 348 15.62 14.87 -2.03
CA ALA A 348 15.82 16.29 -2.36
C ALA A 348 16.58 17.03 -1.24
N GLN A 349 16.23 16.79 0.02
CA GLN A 349 16.95 17.35 1.17
C GLN A 349 18.41 16.89 1.23
N TRP A 350 18.69 15.61 0.99
CA TRP A 350 20.06 15.09 0.94
C TRP A 350 20.88 15.70 -0.20
N GLN A 351 20.26 15.92 -1.37
CA GLN A 351 20.92 16.60 -2.49
C GLN A 351 21.25 18.06 -2.15
N GLU A 352 20.37 18.77 -1.46
CA GLU A 352 20.61 20.13 -0.99
C GLU A 352 21.73 20.17 0.06
N ALA A 353 21.68 19.29 1.06
CA ALA A 353 22.73 19.15 2.06
C ALA A 353 24.10 18.86 1.43
N LYS A 354 24.14 17.98 0.42
CA LYS A 354 25.37 17.72 -0.35
C LYS A 354 25.88 18.97 -1.04
N ARG A 355 25.04 19.73 -1.75
CA ARG A 355 25.45 20.98 -2.40
C ARG A 355 26.02 21.99 -1.40
N ASN A 356 25.42 22.09 -0.22
CA ASN A 356 25.92 22.95 0.85
C ASN A 356 27.28 22.49 1.36
N CYS A 357 27.48 21.18 1.56
CA CYS A 357 28.78 20.60 1.91
C CYS A 357 29.83 20.85 0.83
N ASP A 358 29.50 20.63 -0.44
CA ASP A 358 30.41 20.87 -1.57
C ASP A 358 30.84 22.36 -1.63
N THR A 359 29.89 23.28 -1.37
CA THR A 359 30.16 24.72 -1.26
C THR A 359 31.09 25.04 -0.09
N GLN A 360 30.88 24.41 1.07
CA GLN A 360 31.75 24.58 2.22
C GLN A 360 33.16 24.03 1.97
N ILE A 361 33.28 22.88 1.32
CA ILE A 361 34.57 22.29 0.92
C ILE A 361 35.29 23.24 -0.02
N ALA A 362 34.61 23.75 -1.06
CA ALA A 362 35.19 24.71 -1.98
C ALA A 362 35.66 25.98 -1.28
N TYR A 363 34.84 26.54 -0.38
CA TYR A 363 35.19 27.70 0.42
C TYR A 363 36.42 27.45 1.31
N ARG A 364 36.46 26.31 2.02
CA ARG A 364 37.60 25.93 2.87
C ARG A 364 38.86 25.65 2.06
N SER A 365 38.72 25.08 0.86
CA SER A 365 39.84 24.88 -0.05
C SER A 365 40.42 26.22 -0.52
N ASP A 366 39.57 27.18 -0.87
CA ASP A 366 39.99 28.54 -1.27
C ASP A 366 40.61 29.30 -0.09
N GLU A 367 40.03 29.22 1.11
CA GLU A 367 40.61 29.77 2.33
C GLU A 367 41.97 29.14 2.63
N LYS A 368 42.08 27.81 2.50
CA LYS A 368 43.34 27.10 2.64
C LYS A 368 44.35 27.55 1.59
N MET A 369 43.99 27.66 0.31
CA MET A 369 44.90 28.17 -0.74
C MET A 369 45.38 29.61 -0.46
N LYS A 370 44.51 30.46 0.07
CA LYS A 370 44.86 31.83 0.49
C LYS A 370 45.78 31.86 1.71
N LEU A 371 45.59 30.95 2.67
CA LEU A 371 46.40 30.84 3.87
C LEU A 371 47.74 30.14 3.62
N ASP A 372 47.74 29.07 2.85
CA ASP A 372 48.91 28.29 2.44
C ASP A 372 49.71 29.02 1.35
N GLY A 373 49.19 30.12 0.81
CA GLY A 373 49.88 30.98 -0.14
C GLY A 373 50.23 30.24 -1.41
N GLU A 374 49.23 29.85 -2.20
CA GLU A 374 49.48 29.23 -3.49
C GLU A 374 50.35 30.15 -4.39
N GLY A 375 51.61 29.73 -4.55
CA GLY A 375 52.69 30.43 -5.24
C GLY A 375 54.09 30.23 -4.63
N LEU A 376 54.25 29.69 -3.41
CA LEU A 376 55.57 29.57 -2.78
C LEU A 376 55.93 28.11 -2.46
N GLU A 377 57.10 27.67 -2.94
CA GLU A 377 57.62 26.32 -2.72
C GLU A 377 57.92 26.04 -1.23
N GLU A 378 57.88 24.76 -0.87
CA GLU A 378 58.18 24.19 0.45
C GLU A 378 59.52 24.72 1.00
N GLY A 379 59.47 25.82 1.75
CA GLY A 379 60.65 26.55 2.21
C GLY A 379 60.41 28.02 2.57
N GLN A 380 59.29 28.62 2.12
CA GLN A 380 58.99 30.05 2.28
C GLN A 380 57.82 30.36 3.24
N ILE A 381 57.63 29.56 4.29
CA ILE A 381 56.64 29.82 5.36
C ILE A 381 56.86 31.21 6.02
N GLY A 382 58.05 31.80 5.90
CA GLY A 382 58.36 33.17 6.34
C GLY A 382 57.95 34.31 5.39
N GLU A 383 57.30 34.03 4.25
CA GLU A 383 56.95 35.02 3.23
C GLU A 383 55.45 35.33 3.12
N LEU A 384 54.65 35.03 4.15
CA LEU A 384 53.26 35.49 4.22
C LEU A 384 53.22 37.03 4.10
N PRO A 385 52.45 37.64 3.17
CA PRO A 385 52.37 39.10 3.02
C PRO A 385 51.92 39.81 4.30
N GLY A 386 51.04 39.17 5.08
CA GLY A 386 50.66 39.62 6.42
C GLY A 386 51.84 39.60 7.40
N PHE A 387 52.59 38.49 7.43
CA PHE A 387 53.77 38.37 8.28
C PHE A 387 54.87 39.36 7.91
N ARG A 388 55.14 39.58 6.60
CA ARG A 388 56.08 40.62 6.15
C ARG A 388 55.63 42.02 6.53
N ARG A 389 54.32 42.31 6.47
CA ARG A 389 53.75 43.58 6.92
C ARG A 389 53.93 43.76 8.43
N ASP A 390 53.71 42.70 9.19
CA ASP A 390 53.83 42.71 10.65
C ASP A 390 55.30 42.83 11.09
N VAL A 391 56.22 42.14 10.42
CA VAL A 391 57.67 42.29 10.62
C VAL A 391 58.14 43.70 10.25
N ALA A 392 57.72 44.24 9.11
CA ALA A 392 58.07 45.60 8.73
C ALA A 392 57.49 46.66 9.69
N ALA A 393 56.29 46.43 10.23
CA ALA A 393 55.71 47.28 11.25
C ALA A 393 56.48 47.18 12.59
N ALA A 394 56.90 45.97 12.98
CA ALA A 394 57.71 45.75 14.17
C ALA A 394 59.09 46.40 14.04
N ASP A 395 59.75 46.28 12.88
CA ASP A 395 61.04 46.93 12.60
C ASP A 395 60.92 48.46 12.67
N LYS A 396 59.84 49.03 12.14
CA LYS A 396 59.57 50.46 12.23
C LYS A 396 59.42 50.92 13.68
N LEU A 397 58.66 50.18 14.50
CA LEU A 397 58.50 50.49 15.92
C LEU A 397 59.83 50.37 16.68
N LEU A 398 60.66 49.38 16.36
CA LEU A 398 62.00 49.23 16.94
C LEU A 398 62.91 50.42 16.59
N GLN A 399 62.85 50.90 15.35
CA GLN A 399 63.59 52.10 14.93
C GLN A 399 63.12 53.35 15.66
N GLU A 400 61.81 53.55 15.80
CA GLU A 400 61.23 54.67 16.54
C GLU A 400 61.64 54.63 18.02
N LEU A 401 61.60 53.45 18.66
CA LEU A 401 62.07 53.27 20.04
C LEU A 401 63.57 53.55 20.20
N ALA A 402 64.40 53.13 19.23
CA ALA A 402 65.83 53.41 19.24
C ALA A 402 66.12 54.92 19.12
N GLN A 403 65.39 55.63 18.25
CA GLN A 403 65.49 57.08 18.12
C GLN A 403 65.04 57.79 19.41
N GLN A 404 63.92 57.39 20.00
CA GLN A 404 63.45 57.94 21.28
C GLN A 404 64.47 57.73 22.41
N LYS A 405 65.06 56.53 22.49
CA LYS A 405 66.12 56.24 23.46
C LYS A 405 67.32 57.18 23.29
N THR A 406 67.71 57.46 22.05
CA THR A 406 68.86 58.33 21.75
C THR A 406 68.56 59.78 22.14
N SER A 407 67.38 60.30 21.78
CA SER A 407 66.91 61.62 22.18
C SER A 407 66.84 61.78 23.70
N LEU A 408 66.33 60.77 24.43
CA LEU A 408 66.29 60.78 25.90
C LEU A 408 67.69 60.81 26.52
N LEU A 409 68.66 60.11 25.94
CA LEU A 409 70.05 60.16 26.42
C LEU A 409 70.67 61.54 26.20
N GLU A 410 70.38 62.19 25.08
CA GLU A 410 70.83 63.56 24.81
C GLU A 410 70.21 64.55 25.81
N ASP A 411 68.90 64.46 26.04
CA ASP A 411 68.20 65.29 27.02
C ASP A 411 68.71 65.07 28.44
N LEU A 412 68.95 63.81 28.82
CA LEU A 412 69.54 63.46 30.12
C LEU A 412 70.93 64.09 30.25
N SER A 413 71.76 64.00 29.21
CA SER A 413 73.10 64.62 29.21
C SER A 413 73.03 66.14 29.35
N ARG A 414 72.04 66.77 28.70
CA ARG A 414 71.78 68.21 28.79
C ARG A 414 71.35 68.62 30.18
N LEU A 415 70.43 67.87 30.79
CA LEU A 415 69.98 68.09 32.17
C LEU A 415 71.11 67.90 33.19
N TYR A 416 71.99 66.91 33.00
CA TYR A 416 73.17 66.75 33.85
C TYR A 416 74.12 67.95 33.76
N ARG A 417 74.38 68.46 32.55
CA ARG A 417 75.20 69.67 32.37
C ARG A 417 74.55 70.91 32.99
N ALA A 418 73.23 71.07 32.82
CA ALA A 418 72.49 72.17 33.43
C ALA A 418 72.51 72.09 34.97
N ASN A 419 72.31 70.90 35.54
CA ASN A 419 72.40 70.70 36.99
C ASN A 419 73.83 70.94 37.52
N ALA A 420 74.87 70.55 36.78
CA ALA A 420 76.25 70.86 37.15
C ALA A 420 76.50 72.37 37.19
N ALA A 421 76.05 73.11 36.17
CA ALA A 421 76.15 74.57 36.13
C ALA A 421 75.36 75.24 37.26
N LEU A 422 74.14 74.78 37.56
CA LEU A 422 73.33 75.29 38.68
C LEU A 422 73.99 75.02 40.03
N ARG A 423 74.63 73.85 40.21
CA ARG A 423 75.42 73.55 41.43
C ARG A 423 76.61 74.49 41.56
N GLU A 424 77.30 74.79 40.47
CA GLU A 424 78.40 75.76 40.47
C GLU A 424 77.92 77.18 40.82
N GLN A 425 76.79 77.61 40.25
CA GLN A 425 76.15 78.88 40.59
C GLN A 425 75.73 78.94 42.07
N LEU A 426 75.12 77.89 42.61
CA LEU A 426 74.78 77.79 44.04
C LEU A 426 76.04 77.88 44.91
N ALA A 427 77.12 77.20 44.54
CA ALA A 427 78.39 77.28 45.27
C ALA A 427 79.03 78.67 45.18
N ALA A 428 78.87 79.38 44.07
CA ALA A 428 79.32 80.77 43.93
C ALA A 428 78.48 81.73 44.79
N VAL A 429 77.16 81.59 44.79
CA VAL A 429 76.23 82.38 45.63
C VAL A 429 76.49 82.10 47.12
N GLN A 430 76.73 80.85 47.51
CA GLN A 430 77.10 80.50 48.88
C GLN A 430 78.41 81.15 49.30
N ARG A 431 79.44 81.15 48.44
CA ARG A 431 80.70 81.86 48.69
C ARG A 431 80.48 83.36 48.85
N TYR A 432 79.72 83.98 47.94
CA TYR A 432 79.39 85.40 48.01
C TYR A 432 78.62 85.78 49.29
N LEU A 433 77.60 84.98 49.68
CA LEU A 433 76.85 85.18 50.92
C LEU A 433 77.75 85.01 52.15
N ARG A 434 78.67 84.05 52.14
CA ARG A 434 79.63 83.86 53.22
C ARG A 434 80.56 85.06 53.36
N GLU A 435 81.12 85.56 52.26
CA GLU A 435 81.91 86.79 52.25
C GLU A 435 81.13 88.02 52.74
N GLN A 436 79.85 88.15 52.36
CA GLN A 436 78.96 89.20 52.87
C GLN A 436 78.71 89.09 54.38
N ILE A 437 78.49 87.87 54.88
CA ILE A 437 78.32 87.61 56.32
C ILE A 437 79.63 87.96 57.04
N ASP A 438 80.78 87.49 56.56
CA ASP A 438 82.09 87.75 57.16
C ASP A 438 82.35 89.27 57.22
N ARG A 439 82.11 90.01 56.13
CA ARG A 439 82.22 91.48 56.11
C ARG A 439 81.28 92.17 57.10
N LYS A 440 80.02 91.73 57.20
CA LYS A 440 79.07 92.28 58.19
C LYS A 440 79.48 91.95 59.63
N THR A 441 80.10 90.79 59.85
CA THR A 441 80.59 90.36 61.16
C THR A 441 81.80 91.19 61.55
N GLU A 442 82.74 91.45 60.63
CA GLU A 442 83.87 92.36 60.83
C GLU A 442 83.44 93.81 61.11
N ALA A 443 82.44 94.32 60.36
CA ALA A 443 81.86 95.64 60.60
C ALA A 443 81.15 95.74 61.97
N ALA A 444 80.53 94.66 62.44
CA ALA A 444 79.90 94.62 63.77
C ALA A 444 80.93 94.54 64.91
N VAL A 445 82.11 93.94 64.67
CA VAL A 445 83.21 93.87 65.65
C VAL A 445 83.95 95.20 65.80
N THR A 446 83.99 96.03 64.76
CA THR A 446 84.61 97.38 64.78
C THR A 446 83.73 98.47 65.39
N LEU A 447 82.47 98.16 65.73
CA LEU A 447 81.49 99.07 66.36
C LEU A 447 81.31 98.84 67.87
N LYS A 448 82.20 98.06 68.51
CA LYS A 448 82.38 97.97 69.96
C LYS A 448 83.71 98.59 70.34
#